data_AF-A0A7H8TC67-F1
#
_entry.id   AF-A0A7H8TC67-F1
#
_cell.length_a   1.000
_cell.length_b   1.000
_cell.length_c   1.000
_cell.angle_alpha   90.00
_cell.angle_beta   90.00
_cell.angle_gamma   90.00
#
_symmetry.space_group_name_H-M   'P 1'
#
loop_
_entity.id
_entity.type
_entity.pdbx_description
1 polymer ?
#
loop_
_entity_poly.entity_id
_entity_poly.type
_entity_poly.pdbx_seq_one_letter_code
_entity_poly.pdbx_strand_id
1 'polypeptide(L)'
;MGFGFRVGVPGMSVRVSTRGVRTSIGPRAARISVGSGGTRVSSGLGPFYASSSLGGSRGRTSTRRSPRPRTAIPSAAQLERARRQAERAQQEAERDAAIAQLRELRRQTTEVHLQEFPAAHRPVIADVPQLGLPWALAEAQAFHLQGVGRLARAERAAAKQRAEQDAPAYLASETARLHAVRDRMTGEAAQWWQALLANDEDTVCEAVNTAFSDNPAAGCAVGVDGPVMSVLMRQQDLDTLPAQTPGLTSGGRPTLKNLTKRDRTLWWLTSMGSNIVATLKEGFAAAPAITAIDLAVITRLPDTQRLGFVAYGRWSRQAIESTHWREAEDALRFLDLGLDVSCSVTSTASGSFSHIIRPLDTSRVPGLQDLLDNAQDEPDSPTLADLDRTLSDTTLSASPTPAADPYRLIPFAEWKQAAIPAAPPPPDRPPVVASASPAVSLVAGQNLVLPEEAWQGLQVAFRFAGADADLTLFLTADNGHVASDADFVFYNQPASADGAARLLGKQQEGPHTVERATVHLSALPDRVQRVAIAINMDIDTGLTCAALTHAALDMDSPTGTAWTFQPPADPHIKAMTIAELYRHTHNGQPVWKLRALGQGWADGLDALARAYGVDIA
;
A
#
# COMPACT_ATOMS: atom_id res chain seq x y z
N MET A 1 7.11 -29.06 -37.77
CA MET A 1 6.69 -28.51 -36.46
C MET A 1 7.90 -27.83 -35.84
N GLY A 2 7.79 -26.58 -35.41
CA GLY A 2 8.91 -25.81 -34.86
C GLY A 2 8.44 -24.98 -33.67
N PHE A 3 9.15 -25.11 -32.55
CA PHE A 3 8.92 -24.40 -31.29
C PHE A 3 9.56 -23.02 -31.32
N GLY A 4 8.92 -22.02 -30.70
CA GLY A 4 9.47 -20.69 -30.49
C GLY A 4 9.18 -20.21 -29.08
N PHE A 5 10.16 -19.59 -28.42
CA PHE A 5 10.03 -18.98 -27.09
C PHE A 5 10.31 -17.48 -27.17
N ARG A 6 9.70 -16.70 -26.26
CA ARG A 6 9.97 -15.27 -26.09
C ARG A 6 11.28 -15.10 -25.33
N VAL A 7 12.14 -14.19 -25.78
CA VAL A 7 13.26 -13.67 -25.00
C VAL A 7 12.89 -12.25 -24.61
N GLY A 8 13.01 -11.92 -23.32
CA GLY A 8 12.39 -10.77 -22.65
C GLY A 8 12.91 -9.38 -23.05
N VAL A 9 12.76 -8.99 -24.32
CA VAL A 9 12.90 -7.60 -24.77
C VAL A 9 11.70 -7.24 -25.66
N PRO A 10 10.96 -6.15 -25.39
CA PRO A 10 9.81 -5.76 -26.20
C PRO A 10 10.21 -5.52 -27.68
N GLY A 11 9.58 -6.24 -28.61
CA GLY A 11 9.77 -6.06 -30.06
C GLY A 11 10.76 -7.00 -30.76
N MET A 12 11.26 -8.04 -30.09
CA MET A 12 12.16 -9.04 -30.67
C MET A 12 11.52 -10.45 -30.72
N SER A 13 11.66 -11.18 -31.83
CA SER A 13 11.32 -12.61 -31.88
C SER A 13 12.35 -13.42 -32.66
N VAL A 14 12.69 -14.59 -32.11
CA VAL A 14 13.59 -15.56 -32.71
C VAL A 14 12.79 -16.80 -33.10
N ARG A 15 12.79 -17.16 -34.38
CA ARG A 15 12.17 -18.40 -34.86
C ARG A 15 13.25 -19.34 -35.39
N VAL A 16 13.31 -20.55 -34.84
CA VAL A 16 14.21 -21.60 -35.30
C VAL A 16 13.41 -22.62 -36.10
N SER A 17 13.90 -22.96 -37.29
CA SER A 17 13.33 -24.02 -38.12
C SER A 17 14.45 -24.84 -38.76
N THR A 18 14.11 -25.98 -39.37
CA THR A 18 15.06 -26.81 -40.13
C THR A 18 15.70 -26.10 -41.32
N ARG A 19 15.30 -24.87 -41.64
CA ARG A 19 15.89 -24.01 -42.68
C ARG A 19 16.69 -22.82 -42.11
N GLY A 20 17.04 -22.84 -40.82
CA GLY A 20 17.88 -21.84 -40.14
C GLY A 20 17.14 -20.97 -39.12
N VAL A 21 17.93 -20.19 -38.37
CA VAL A 21 17.50 -19.22 -37.34
C VAL A 21 17.13 -17.89 -37.99
N ARG A 22 16.01 -17.28 -37.57
CA ARG A 22 15.58 -15.96 -38.04
C ARG A 22 15.29 -15.02 -36.87
N THR A 23 15.83 -13.81 -36.93
CA THR A 23 15.61 -12.71 -35.97
C THR A 23 14.86 -11.58 -36.66
N SER A 24 13.88 -10.99 -35.96
CA SER A 24 13.12 -9.82 -36.43
C SER A 24 13.04 -8.77 -35.33
N ILE A 25 13.19 -7.49 -35.71
CA ILE A 25 13.20 -6.32 -34.82
C ILE A 25 12.30 -5.23 -35.44
N GLY A 26 11.33 -4.70 -34.65
CA GLY A 26 10.57 -3.48 -34.98
C GLY A 26 9.03 -3.54 -34.77
N PRO A 27 8.35 -2.39 -34.53
CA PRO A 27 6.90 -2.31 -34.32
C PRO A 27 6.11 -2.63 -35.61
N ARG A 28 4.80 -2.93 -35.47
CA ARG A 28 3.94 -3.49 -36.54
C ARG A 28 3.89 -2.69 -37.85
N ALA A 29 4.27 -1.41 -37.86
CA ALA A 29 4.24 -0.53 -39.03
C ALA A 29 5.51 -0.58 -39.91
N ALA A 30 6.62 -1.15 -39.45
CA ALA A 30 7.83 -1.33 -40.25
C ALA A 30 8.69 -2.47 -39.71
N ARG A 31 8.81 -3.57 -40.48
CA ARG A 31 9.66 -4.71 -40.12
C ARG A 31 10.82 -4.85 -41.11
N ILE A 32 12.01 -5.05 -40.57
CA ILE A 32 13.18 -5.51 -41.31
C ILE A 32 13.40 -6.97 -40.95
N SER A 33 13.40 -7.84 -41.96
CA SER A 33 13.71 -9.25 -41.79
C SER A 33 15.07 -9.55 -42.38
N VAL A 34 15.95 -10.16 -41.57
CA VAL A 34 17.30 -10.57 -41.99
C VAL A 34 17.41 -12.08 -41.83
N GLY A 35 17.81 -12.75 -42.91
CA GLY A 35 17.99 -14.19 -42.97
C GLY A 35 18.63 -14.59 -44.30
N SER A 36 18.85 -15.89 -44.52
CA SER A 36 19.61 -16.48 -45.64
C SER A 36 19.04 -16.25 -47.05
N GLY A 37 18.09 -15.32 -47.23
CA GLY A 37 17.55 -14.92 -48.52
C GLY A 37 17.09 -13.46 -48.55
N GLY A 38 18.05 -12.52 -48.51
CA GLY A 38 17.87 -11.09 -48.82
C GLY A 38 17.01 -10.25 -47.86
N THR A 39 17.41 -9.01 -47.63
CA THR A 39 16.69 -8.04 -46.79
C THR A 39 15.41 -7.56 -47.50
N ARG A 40 14.26 -7.60 -46.81
CA ARG A 40 12.98 -7.04 -47.30
C ARG A 40 12.39 -6.08 -46.26
N VAL A 41 11.86 -4.95 -46.75
CA VAL A 41 11.06 -3.99 -45.96
C VAL A 41 9.59 -4.20 -46.33
N SER A 42 8.71 -4.33 -45.33
CA SER A 42 7.25 -4.38 -45.52
C SER A 42 6.56 -3.29 -44.71
N SER A 43 5.66 -2.54 -45.36
CA SER A 43 4.69 -1.66 -44.71
C SER A 43 3.28 -2.08 -45.15
N GLY A 44 2.35 -2.26 -44.21
CA GLY A 44 0.97 -2.60 -44.52
C GLY A 44 0.08 -2.79 -43.29
N LEU A 45 -1.07 -2.11 -43.26
CA LEU A 45 -2.19 -2.34 -42.34
C LEU A 45 -3.17 -3.36 -42.96
N GLY A 46 -3.58 -4.38 -42.21
CA GLY A 46 -4.66 -5.31 -42.59
C GLY A 46 -4.25 -6.54 -43.43
N PRO A 47 -5.22 -7.38 -43.85
CA PRO A 47 -4.96 -8.73 -44.39
C PRO A 47 -4.49 -8.80 -45.85
N PHE A 48 -4.22 -7.68 -46.51
CA PHE A 48 -3.63 -7.64 -47.86
C PHE A 48 -2.29 -6.92 -47.83
N TYR A 49 -1.24 -7.53 -48.39
CA TYR A 49 0.09 -6.93 -48.50
C TYR A 49 0.41 -6.55 -49.94
N ALA A 50 0.96 -5.35 -50.14
CA ALA A 50 1.59 -4.93 -51.39
C ALA A 50 3.11 -4.95 -51.21
N SER A 51 3.82 -5.69 -52.07
CA SER A 51 5.28 -5.71 -52.10
C SER A 51 5.79 -4.97 -53.33
N SER A 52 6.56 -3.90 -53.14
CA SER A 52 7.33 -3.28 -54.21
C SER A 52 8.79 -3.76 -54.12
N SER A 53 9.21 -4.53 -55.11
CA SER A 53 10.63 -4.70 -55.41
C SER A 53 11.13 -3.42 -56.08
N LEU A 54 12.27 -2.89 -55.65
CA LEU A 54 13.08 -2.02 -56.51
C LEU A 54 13.50 -2.86 -57.73
N GLY A 55 12.77 -2.71 -58.82
CA GLY A 55 13.07 -3.30 -60.12
C GLY A 55 11.83 -3.77 -60.89
N GLY A 56 11.50 -3.06 -61.98
CA GLY A 56 10.85 -3.64 -63.16
C GLY A 56 9.40 -3.25 -63.42
N SER A 57 9.22 -2.12 -64.12
CA SER A 57 8.00 -1.83 -64.91
C SER A 57 7.67 -2.98 -65.87
N ARG A 58 6.39 -3.35 -65.97
CA ARG A 58 5.83 -4.22 -67.02
C ARG A 58 4.71 -3.48 -67.76
N GLY A 59 5.04 -2.99 -68.95
CA GLY A 59 4.08 -2.78 -70.05
C GLY A 59 4.30 -3.83 -71.14
N ARG A 60 3.23 -4.49 -71.60
CA ARG A 60 3.15 -5.17 -72.91
C ARG A 60 3.20 -4.07 -74.00
N THR A 61 3.74 -4.19 -75.21
CA THR A 61 4.04 -5.32 -76.10
C THR A 61 5.03 -4.78 -77.15
N SER A 62 6.16 -5.45 -77.39
CA SER A 62 6.94 -5.33 -78.64
C SER A 62 8.07 -6.35 -78.60
N THR A 63 8.06 -7.27 -79.56
CA THR A 63 9.08 -8.29 -79.76
C THR A 63 10.37 -7.66 -80.27
N ARG A 64 11.26 -7.27 -79.36
CA ARG A 64 12.70 -7.11 -79.64
C ARG A 64 13.50 -7.69 -78.48
N ARG A 65 14.36 -8.67 -78.81
CA ARG A 65 15.39 -9.23 -77.93
C ARG A 65 16.20 -8.08 -77.31
N SER A 66 15.97 -7.79 -76.04
CA SER A 66 16.85 -6.97 -75.22
C SER A 66 17.69 -7.89 -74.32
N PRO A 67 18.95 -7.57 -74.02
CA PRO A 67 19.82 -8.45 -73.28
C PRO A 67 19.32 -8.61 -71.84
N ARG A 68 19.43 -9.84 -71.29
CA ARG A 68 19.22 -10.15 -69.86
C ARG A 68 19.89 -9.09 -68.98
N PRO A 69 19.20 -8.50 -67.98
CA PRO A 69 19.89 -7.70 -66.98
C PRO A 69 20.80 -8.66 -66.20
N ARG A 70 22.11 -8.44 -66.27
CA ARG A 70 23.04 -9.11 -65.36
C ARG A 70 22.70 -8.62 -63.96
N THR A 71 22.22 -9.49 -63.09
CA THR A 71 22.26 -9.26 -61.65
C THR A 71 23.73 -9.20 -61.26
N ALA A 72 24.31 -8.00 -61.34
CA ALA A 72 25.67 -7.76 -60.91
C ALA A 72 25.72 -7.99 -59.40
N ILE A 73 26.43 -9.04 -59.00
CA ILE A 73 26.79 -9.24 -57.60
C ILE A 73 27.58 -7.99 -57.19
N PRO A 74 27.20 -7.29 -56.11
CA PRO A 74 27.90 -6.07 -55.73
C PRO A 74 29.39 -6.38 -55.50
N SER A 75 30.27 -5.52 -56.01
CA SER A 75 31.70 -5.70 -55.79
C SER A 75 32.02 -5.60 -54.29
N ALA A 76 33.13 -6.19 -53.85
CA ALA A 76 33.56 -6.12 -52.45
C ALA A 76 33.59 -4.67 -51.92
N ALA A 77 34.05 -3.72 -52.74
CA ALA A 77 34.06 -2.29 -52.42
C ALA A 77 32.65 -1.64 -52.35
N GLN A 78 31.64 -2.17 -53.04
CA GLN A 78 30.25 -1.71 -52.90
C GLN A 78 29.64 -2.24 -51.59
N LEU A 79 29.90 -3.50 -51.23
CA LEU A 79 29.46 -4.08 -49.96
C LEU A 79 30.08 -3.35 -48.76
N GLU A 80 31.36 -3.00 -48.84
CA GLU A 80 32.06 -2.32 -47.76
C GLU A 80 31.59 -0.86 -47.55
N ARG A 81 31.27 -0.15 -48.65
CA ARG A 81 30.64 1.17 -48.56
C ARG A 81 29.24 1.10 -47.96
N ALA A 82 28.44 0.10 -48.35
CA ALA A 82 27.12 -0.11 -47.78
C ALA A 82 27.20 -0.44 -46.28
N ARG A 83 28.18 -1.24 -45.84
CA ARG A 83 28.45 -1.51 -44.42
C ARG A 83 28.78 -0.24 -43.65
N ARG A 84 29.74 0.56 -44.12
CA ARG A 84 30.11 1.84 -43.48
C ARG A 84 28.94 2.83 -43.43
N GLN A 85 28.08 2.85 -44.44
CA GLN A 85 26.86 3.66 -44.44
C GLN A 85 25.84 3.16 -43.42
N ALA A 86 25.64 1.84 -43.32
CA ALA A 86 24.75 1.24 -42.33
C ALA A 86 25.24 1.48 -40.89
N GLU A 87 26.54 1.34 -40.64
CA GLU A 87 27.16 1.63 -39.33
C GLU A 87 26.97 3.10 -38.93
N ARG A 88 27.19 4.05 -39.85
CA ARG A 88 26.95 5.48 -39.59
C ARG A 88 25.47 5.78 -39.32
N ALA A 89 24.57 5.17 -40.09
CA ALA A 89 23.13 5.32 -39.88
C ALA A 89 22.69 4.74 -38.54
N GLN A 90 23.28 3.62 -38.11
CA GLN A 90 23.03 3.04 -36.79
C GLN A 90 23.52 3.95 -35.67
N GLN A 91 24.76 4.46 -35.76
CA GLN A 91 25.31 5.41 -34.78
C GLN A 91 24.47 6.69 -34.68
N GLU A 92 23.99 7.20 -35.81
CA GLU A 92 23.08 8.36 -35.85
C GLU A 92 21.74 8.04 -35.18
N ALA A 93 21.15 6.88 -35.48
CA ALA A 93 19.90 6.44 -34.84
C ALA A 93 20.06 6.23 -33.32
N GLU A 94 21.17 5.64 -32.87
CA GLU A 94 21.47 5.47 -31.45
C GLU A 94 21.63 6.81 -30.73
N ARG A 95 22.35 7.78 -31.34
CA ARG A 95 22.48 9.14 -30.81
C ARG A 95 21.13 9.84 -30.70
N ASP A 96 20.33 9.77 -31.75
CA ASP A 96 19.03 10.44 -31.80
C ASP A 96 18.06 9.82 -30.76
N ALA A 97 18.13 8.50 -30.56
CA ALA A 97 17.41 7.80 -29.50
C ALA A 97 17.86 8.25 -28.09
N ALA A 98 19.16 8.37 -27.85
CA ALA A 98 19.69 8.86 -26.57
C ALA A 98 19.28 10.33 -26.30
N ILE A 99 19.27 11.18 -27.33
CA ILE A 99 18.78 12.55 -27.23
C ILE A 99 17.29 12.58 -26.86
N ALA A 100 16.47 11.74 -27.50
CA ALA A 100 15.04 11.63 -27.20
C ALA A 100 14.82 11.16 -25.75
N GLN A 101 15.56 10.15 -25.29
CA GLN A 101 15.48 9.65 -23.92
C GLN A 101 15.85 10.73 -22.89
N LEU A 102 16.92 11.49 -23.11
CA LEU A 102 17.31 12.57 -22.19
C LEU A 102 16.30 13.72 -22.14
N ARG A 103 15.67 14.05 -23.28
CA ARG A 103 14.58 15.04 -23.31
C ARG A 103 13.39 14.56 -22.51
N GLU A 104 13.00 13.31 -22.71
CA GLU A 104 11.86 12.72 -21.99
C GLU A 104 12.14 12.61 -20.49
N LEU A 105 13.33 12.17 -20.10
CA LEU A 105 13.74 12.13 -18.69
C LEU A 105 13.71 13.52 -18.05
N ARG A 106 14.23 14.54 -18.75
CA ARG A 106 14.16 15.93 -18.26
C ARG A 106 12.71 16.35 -18.06
N ARG A 107 11.86 16.15 -19.07
CA ARG A 107 10.42 16.43 -19.01
C ARG A 107 9.76 15.76 -17.81
N GLN A 108 9.93 14.45 -17.67
CA GLN A 108 9.35 13.64 -16.57
C GLN A 108 9.81 14.10 -15.18
N THR A 109 11.03 14.61 -15.06
CA THR A 109 11.59 15.04 -13.77
C THR A 109 11.37 16.52 -13.47
N THR A 110 11.08 17.37 -14.46
CA THR A 110 10.90 18.83 -14.25
C THR A 110 9.46 19.30 -14.41
N GLU A 111 8.56 18.48 -14.96
CA GLU A 111 7.16 18.86 -15.24
C GLU A 111 6.12 18.13 -14.37
N VAL A 112 6.53 17.46 -13.30
CA VAL A 112 5.61 16.75 -12.38
C VAL A 112 4.54 17.70 -11.83
N HIS A 113 4.90 18.93 -11.47
CA HIS A 113 3.96 19.95 -10.97
C HIS A 113 2.87 20.38 -11.97
N LEU A 114 3.01 20.08 -13.26
CA LEU A 114 1.98 20.37 -14.28
C LEU A 114 0.84 19.35 -14.26
N GLN A 115 0.98 18.23 -13.55
CA GLN A 115 -0.07 17.25 -13.37
C GLN A 115 -1.25 17.82 -12.56
N GLU A 116 -2.46 17.41 -12.89
CA GLU A 116 -3.66 17.75 -12.13
C GLU A 116 -3.97 16.64 -11.13
N PHE A 117 -4.29 17.05 -9.89
CA PHE A 117 -4.63 16.13 -8.82
C PHE A 117 -6.11 16.32 -8.47
N PRO A 118 -6.95 15.27 -8.59
CA PRO A 118 -8.37 15.39 -8.33
C PRO A 118 -8.60 15.67 -6.84
N ALA A 119 -9.43 16.68 -6.54
CA ALA A 119 -9.80 16.97 -5.17
C ALA A 119 -10.57 15.78 -4.57
N ALA A 120 -10.26 15.47 -3.31
CA ALA A 120 -10.98 14.48 -2.53
C ALA A 120 -12.46 14.86 -2.46
N HIS A 121 -13.31 13.86 -2.64
CA HIS A 121 -14.75 14.00 -2.52
C HIS A 121 -15.27 12.98 -1.53
N ARG A 122 -16.45 13.26 -0.99
CA ARG A 122 -17.14 12.32 -0.11
C ARG A 122 -17.24 10.94 -0.79
N PRO A 123 -16.89 9.84 -0.10
CA PRO A 123 -16.99 8.51 -0.68
C PRO A 123 -18.43 8.19 -1.08
N VAL A 124 -18.62 7.62 -2.27
CA VAL A 124 -19.93 7.22 -2.78
C VAL A 124 -20.04 5.71 -2.64
N ILE A 125 -20.94 5.26 -1.75
CA ILE A 125 -21.24 3.83 -1.58
C ILE A 125 -22.18 3.37 -2.69
N ALA A 126 -21.80 2.29 -3.37
CA ALA A 126 -22.59 1.70 -4.45
C ALA A 126 -24.00 1.33 -3.99
N ASP A 127 -24.97 1.43 -4.91
CA ASP A 127 -26.36 1.05 -4.62
C ASP A 127 -26.49 -0.46 -4.34
N VAL A 128 -27.47 -0.81 -3.50
CA VAL A 128 -27.84 -2.20 -3.24
C VAL A 128 -28.34 -2.86 -4.53
N PRO A 129 -27.91 -4.09 -4.85
CA PRO A 129 -28.43 -4.81 -6.02
C PRO A 129 -29.95 -5.03 -5.89
N GLN A 130 -30.69 -4.74 -6.96
CA GLN A 130 -32.14 -4.93 -6.98
C GLN A 130 -32.49 -6.42 -7.14
N LEU A 131 -32.85 -7.06 -6.04
CA LEU A 131 -33.32 -8.43 -6.02
C LEU A 131 -34.81 -8.50 -6.35
N GLY A 132 -35.19 -9.46 -7.21
CA GLY A 132 -36.59 -9.69 -7.61
C GLY A 132 -37.14 -11.01 -7.09
N LEU A 133 -38.47 -11.08 -6.95
CA LEU A 133 -39.16 -12.32 -6.59
C LEU A 133 -38.84 -13.51 -7.52
N PRO A 134 -38.68 -13.35 -8.85
CA PRO A 134 -38.27 -14.45 -9.72
C PRO A 134 -36.91 -15.06 -9.36
N TRP A 135 -35.96 -14.23 -8.89
CA TRP A 135 -34.64 -14.70 -8.44
C TRP A 135 -34.77 -15.51 -7.15
N ALA A 136 -35.45 -14.96 -6.15
CA ALA A 136 -35.65 -15.64 -4.87
C ALA A 136 -36.40 -16.97 -5.02
N LEU A 137 -37.38 -17.02 -5.93
CA LEU A 137 -38.12 -18.23 -6.26
C LEU A 137 -37.24 -19.28 -6.96
N ALA A 138 -36.32 -18.87 -7.84
CA ALA A 138 -35.38 -19.78 -8.48
C ALA A 138 -34.44 -20.43 -7.44
N GLU A 139 -33.90 -19.64 -6.51
CA GLU A 139 -33.05 -20.12 -5.41
C GLU A 139 -33.80 -21.09 -4.49
N ALA A 140 -35.01 -20.72 -4.06
CA ALA A 140 -35.86 -21.56 -3.22
C ALA A 140 -36.24 -22.87 -3.92
N GLN A 141 -36.57 -22.82 -5.21
CA GLN A 141 -36.89 -24.02 -5.99
C GLN A 141 -35.68 -24.93 -6.17
N ALA A 142 -34.48 -24.37 -6.42
CA ALA A 142 -33.26 -25.14 -6.54
C ALA A 142 -32.99 -25.94 -5.26
N PHE A 143 -33.17 -25.31 -4.09
CA PHE A 143 -33.04 -25.95 -2.78
C PHE A 143 -34.11 -27.04 -2.55
N HIS A 144 -35.40 -26.71 -2.66
CA HIS A 144 -36.48 -27.66 -2.35
C HIS A 144 -36.60 -28.83 -3.33
N LEU A 145 -36.09 -28.69 -4.57
CA LEU A 145 -36.05 -29.76 -5.56
C LEU A 145 -34.78 -30.62 -5.49
N GLN A 146 -33.83 -30.26 -4.64
CA GLN A 146 -32.60 -31.02 -4.46
C GLN A 146 -32.92 -32.43 -3.95
N GLY A 147 -32.41 -33.46 -4.65
CA GLY A 147 -32.68 -34.86 -4.32
C GLY A 147 -34.05 -35.40 -4.76
N VAL A 148 -34.96 -34.57 -5.30
CA VAL A 148 -36.28 -35.02 -5.75
C VAL A 148 -36.22 -35.57 -7.18
N GLY A 149 -36.53 -36.86 -7.34
CA GLY A 149 -36.49 -37.56 -8.63
C GLY A 149 -37.36 -36.92 -9.71
N ARG A 150 -36.89 -36.92 -10.97
CA ARG A 150 -37.59 -36.26 -12.10
C ARG A 150 -39.00 -36.80 -12.38
N LEU A 151 -39.29 -38.05 -12.00
CA LEU A 151 -40.57 -38.71 -12.18
C LEU A 151 -41.53 -38.57 -10.98
N ALA A 152 -41.05 -38.05 -9.84
CA ALA A 152 -41.83 -37.88 -8.60
C ALA A 152 -42.74 -36.63 -8.67
N ARG A 153 -43.75 -36.66 -9.53
CA ARG A 153 -44.60 -35.49 -9.86
C ARG A 153 -45.23 -34.82 -8.63
N ALA A 154 -45.76 -35.62 -7.70
CA ALA A 154 -46.41 -35.10 -6.48
C ALA A 154 -45.42 -34.42 -5.53
N GLU A 155 -44.26 -35.05 -5.29
CA GLU A 155 -43.20 -34.50 -4.43
C GLU A 155 -42.61 -33.21 -5.01
N ARG A 156 -42.43 -33.15 -6.34
CA ARG A 156 -41.96 -31.94 -7.03
C ARG A 156 -42.99 -30.80 -6.96
N ALA A 157 -44.28 -31.10 -7.07
CA ALA A 157 -45.33 -30.10 -6.92
C ALA A 157 -45.34 -29.53 -5.48
N ALA A 158 -45.23 -30.39 -4.47
CA ALA A 158 -45.13 -29.97 -3.07
C ALA A 158 -43.85 -29.16 -2.80
N ALA A 159 -42.72 -29.54 -3.40
CA ALA A 159 -41.45 -28.81 -3.30
C ALA A 159 -41.54 -27.40 -3.90
N LYS A 160 -42.19 -27.25 -5.06
CA LYS A 160 -42.42 -25.94 -5.69
C LYS A 160 -43.35 -25.06 -4.84
N GLN A 161 -44.41 -25.64 -4.26
CA GLN A 161 -45.31 -24.90 -3.38
C GLN A 161 -44.59 -24.39 -2.12
N ARG A 162 -43.71 -25.19 -1.52
CA ARG A 162 -42.84 -24.73 -0.40
C ARG A 162 -41.91 -23.60 -0.83
N ALA A 163 -41.31 -23.70 -2.01
CA ALA A 163 -40.47 -22.64 -2.55
C ALA A 163 -41.24 -21.33 -2.77
N GLU A 164 -42.48 -21.38 -3.28
CA GLU A 164 -43.35 -20.21 -3.43
C GLU A 164 -43.73 -19.57 -2.09
N GLN A 165 -43.86 -20.37 -1.03
CA GLN A 165 -44.13 -19.88 0.32
C GLN A 165 -42.91 -19.21 0.96
N ASP A 166 -41.72 -19.77 0.75
CA ASP A 166 -40.48 -19.30 1.38
C ASP A 166 -39.83 -18.11 0.66
N ALA A 167 -39.95 -18.05 -0.67
CA ALA A 167 -39.25 -17.07 -1.50
C ALA A 167 -39.52 -15.59 -1.13
N PRO A 168 -40.76 -15.16 -0.80
CA PRO A 168 -41.00 -13.77 -0.36
C PRO A 168 -40.27 -13.41 0.93
N ALA A 169 -40.22 -14.33 1.91
CA ALA A 169 -39.54 -14.10 3.18
C ALA A 169 -38.01 -14.04 3.00
N TYR A 170 -37.46 -14.93 2.17
CA TYR A 170 -36.05 -14.89 1.80
C TYR A 170 -35.69 -13.56 1.12
N LEU A 171 -36.46 -13.15 0.09
CA LEU A 171 -36.25 -11.88 -0.60
C LEU A 171 -36.28 -10.68 0.35
N ALA A 172 -37.29 -10.61 1.22
CA ALA A 172 -37.43 -9.50 2.17
C ALA A 172 -36.25 -9.43 3.15
N SER A 173 -35.82 -10.57 3.69
CA SER A 173 -34.69 -10.63 4.61
C SER A 173 -33.37 -10.24 3.95
N GLU A 174 -33.11 -10.72 2.74
CA GLU A 174 -31.86 -10.44 2.04
C GLU A 174 -31.82 -8.99 1.56
N THR A 175 -32.94 -8.45 1.08
CA THR A 175 -33.07 -7.02 0.75
C THR A 175 -32.78 -6.16 1.98
N ALA A 176 -33.42 -6.46 3.12
CA ALA A 176 -33.20 -5.72 4.36
C ALA A 176 -31.75 -5.79 4.84
N ARG A 177 -31.11 -6.95 4.75
CA ARG A 177 -29.70 -7.14 5.11
C ARG A 177 -28.77 -6.28 4.23
N LEU A 178 -28.97 -6.31 2.91
CA LEU A 178 -28.15 -5.53 1.98
C LEU A 178 -28.31 -4.02 2.23
N HIS A 179 -29.54 -3.55 2.51
CA HIS A 179 -29.78 -2.18 2.92
C HIS A 179 -29.06 -1.83 4.23
N ALA A 180 -29.12 -2.70 5.24
CA ALA A 180 -28.41 -2.48 6.50
C ALA A 180 -26.88 -2.42 6.31
N VAL A 181 -26.31 -3.26 5.45
CA VAL A 181 -24.88 -3.21 5.09
C VAL A 181 -24.55 -1.88 4.43
N ARG A 182 -25.36 -1.44 3.46
CA ARG A 182 -25.18 -0.15 2.80
C ARG A 182 -25.25 1.02 3.79
N ASP A 183 -26.24 1.02 4.67
CA ASP A 183 -26.45 2.09 5.64
C ASP A 183 -25.26 2.21 6.60
N ARG A 184 -24.73 1.07 7.06
CA ARG A 184 -23.49 1.02 7.87
C ARG A 184 -22.30 1.60 7.10
N MET A 185 -22.04 1.13 5.87
CA MET A 185 -20.93 1.65 5.05
C MET A 185 -21.09 3.13 4.75
N THR A 186 -22.33 3.60 4.55
CA THR A 186 -22.64 5.03 4.35
C THR A 186 -22.35 5.84 5.61
N GLY A 187 -22.64 5.29 6.78
CA GLY A 187 -22.29 5.86 8.09
C GLY A 187 -20.78 5.95 8.30
N GLU A 188 -20.05 4.85 8.07
CA GLU A 188 -18.58 4.79 8.16
C GLU A 188 -17.92 5.79 7.19
N ALA A 189 -18.36 5.82 5.93
CA ALA A 189 -17.87 6.79 4.95
C ALA A 189 -18.18 8.25 5.32
N ALA A 190 -19.31 8.50 5.98
CA ALA A 190 -19.65 9.83 6.48
C ALA A 190 -18.76 10.23 7.65
N GLN A 191 -18.49 9.32 8.58
CA GLN A 191 -17.59 9.55 9.72
C GLN A 191 -16.17 9.83 9.25
N TRP A 192 -15.63 8.99 8.35
CA TRP A 192 -14.32 9.20 7.74
C TRP A 192 -14.23 10.56 7.04
N TRP A 193 -15.25 10.93 6.24
CA TRP A 193 -15.27 12.23 5.56
C TRP A 193 -15.32 13.41 6.54
N GLN A 194 -16.03 13.28 7.66
CA GLN A 194 -16.04 14.30 8.71
C GLN A 194 -14.68 14.40 9.43
N ALA A 195 -14.04 13.28 9.73
CA ALA A 195 -12.70 13.25 10.32
C ALA A 195 -11.67 13.94 9.39
N LEU A 196 -11.72 13.64 8.09
CA LEU A 196 -10.88 14.31 7.08
C LEU A 196 -11.09 15.82 7.06
N LEU A 197 -12.35 16.29 7.13
CA LEU A 197 -12.66 17.72 7.18
C LEU A 197 -12.33 18.39 8.53
N ALA A 198 -12.27 17.61 9.60
CA ALA A 198 -11.87 18.07 10.92
C ALA A 198 -10.33 18.13 11.09
N ASN A 199 -9.57 17.75 10.06
CA ASN A 199 -8.12 17.58 10.09
C ASN A 199 -7.65 16.60 11.18
N ASP A 200 -8.41 15.51 11.37
CA ASP A 200 -7.97 14.38 12.19
C ASP A 200 -6.64 13.83 11.64
N GLU A 201 -5.62 13.77 12.50
CA GLU A 201 -4.24 13.48 12.10
C GLU A 201 -4.10 12.14 11.38
N ASP A 202 -4.60 11.06 12.00
CA ASP A 202 -4.54 9.71 11.44
C ASP A 202 -5.26 9.63 10.09
N THR A 203 -6.48 10.16 10.03
CA THR A 203 -7.30 10.14 8.80
C THR A 203 -6.64 10.94 7.66
N VAL A 204 -6.11 12.13 7.95
CA VAL A 204 -5.43 12.97 6.95
C VAL A 204 -4.13 12.33 6.49
N CYS A 205 -3.29 11.86 7.42
CA CYS A 205 -2.04 11.20 7.08
C CYS A 205 -2.28 9.93 6.25
N GLU A 206 -3.26 9.10 6.59
CA GLU A 206 -3.64 7.92 5.80
C GLU A 206 -4.09 8.32 4.38
N ALA A 207 -5.01 9.28 4.27
CA ALA A 207 -5.55 9.71 2.98
C ALA A 207 -4.47 10.33 2.06
N VAL A 208 -3.59 11.17 2.62
CA VAL A 208 -2.52 11.83 1.88
C VAL A 208 -1.41 10.85 1.52
N ASN A 209 -1.00 9.96 2.43
CA ASN A 209 0.02 8.94 2.13
C ASN A 209 -0.48 7.92 1.09
N THR A 210 -1.77 7.62 1.10
CA THR A 210 -2.41 6.82 0.04
C THR A 210 -2.37 7.55 -1.30
N ALA A 211 -2.58 8.87 -1.34
CA ALA A 211 -2.44 9.64 -2.57
C ALA A 211 -0.98 9.65 -3.06
N PHE A 212 -0.02 9.84 -2.14
CA PHE A 212 1.41 9.85 -2.46
C PHE A 212 1.98 8.49 -2.89
N SER A 213 1.25 7.38 -2.74
CA SER A 213 1.75 6.05 -3.09
C SER A 213 2.16 5.93 -4.56
N ASP A 214 1.58 6.73 -5.44
CA ASP A 214 1.85 6.62 -6.89
C ASP A 214 2.86 7.67 -7.38
N ASN A 215 3.40 8.49 -6.47
CA ASN A 215 4.28 9.60 -6.84
C ASN A 215 5.72 9.16 -7.12
N PRO A 216 6.38 9.78 -8.13
CA PRO A 216 7.78 9.54 -8.42
C PRO A 216 8.74 10.09 -7.35
N ALA A 217 8.30 11.04 -6.53
CA ALA A 217 9.02 11.50 -5.35
C ALA A 217 8.29 11.03 -4.09
N ALA A 218 8.97 10.27 -3.25
CA ALA A 218 8.36 9.71 -2.06
C ALA A 218 8.18 10.80 -0.99
N GLY A 219 6.95 11.33 -0.94
CA GLY A 219 6.46 12.18 0.13
C GLY A 219 5.77 11.35 1.20
N CYS A 220 5.88 11.77 2.45
CA CYS A 220 5.18 11.18 3.59
C CYS A 220 4.63 12.31 4.47
N ALA A 221 3.32 12.33 4.65
CA ALA A 221 2.66 13.13 5.68
C ALA A 221 2.98 12.50 7.05
N VAL A 222 3.59 13.28 7.93
CA VAL A 222 4.12 12.83 9.23
C VAL A 222 3.34 13.36 10.43
N GLY A 223 2.42 14.30 10.21
CA GLY A 223 1.54 14.81 11.25
C GLY A 223 0.74 16.02 10.83
N VAL A 224 -0.24 16.38 11.66
CA VAL A 224 -1.17 17.49 11.42
C VAL A 224 -1.34 18.30 12.70
N ASP A 225 -1.16 19.62 12.60
CA ASP A 225 -1.43 20.57 13.67
C ASP A 225 -2.48 21.58 13.20
N GLY A 226 -3.72 21.38 13.63
CA GLY A 226 -4.86 22.19 13.22
C GLY A 226 -5.04 22.18 11.70
N PRO A 227 -4.88 23.31 10.97
CA PRO A 227 -5.00 23.37 9.53
C PRO A 227 -3.67 23.23 8.77
N VAL A 228 -2.58 22.87 9.47
CA VAL A 228 -1.23 22.75 8.91
C VAL A 228 -0.80 21.28 8.93
N MET A 229 -0.40 20.75 7.77
CA MET A 229 0.13 19.39 7.65
C MET A 229 1.65 19.43 7.49
N SER A 230 2.36 18.51 8.15
CA SER A 230 3.80 18.33 7.99
C SER A 230 4.12 17.20 7.02
N VAL A 231 4.99 17.44 6.05
CA VAL A 231 5.38 16.48 5.00
C VAL A 231 6.90 16.39 4.91
N LEU A 232 7.42 15.16 4.90
CA LEU A 232 8.81 14.86 4.58
C LEU A 232 8.89 14.29 3.16
N MET A 233 9.76 14.84 2.32
CA MET A 233 9.95 14.40 0.94
C MET A 233 11.39 13.97 0.68
N ARG A 234 11.56 12.83 0.02
CA ARG A 234 12.86 12.36 -0.49
C ARG A 234 13.08 12.82 -1.93
N GLN A 235 14.07 13.67 -2.13
CA GLN A 235 14.48 14.13 -3.47
C GLN A 235 15.63 13.30 -4.00
N GLN A 236 15.55 12.86 -5.26
CA GLN A 236 16.62 12.13 -5.95
C GLN A 236 18.00 12.80 -5.79
N ASP A 237 19.06 12.01 -5.62
CA ASP A 237 20.42 12.53 -5.40
C ASP A 237 20.97 13.27 -6.63
N LEU A 238 21.75 14.33 -6.42
CA LEU A 238 22.34 15.10 -7.52
C LEU A 238 23.19 14.22 -8.46
N ASP A 239 23.87 13.21 -7.90
CA ASP A 239 24.82 12.37 -8.61
C ASP A 239 24.19 11.33 -9.52
N THR A 240 22.88 11.07 -9.39
CA THR A 240 22.15 10.16 -10.29
C THR A 240 21.70 10.84 -11.59
N LEU A 241 21.79 12.17 -11.69
CA LEU A 241 21.47 12.88 -12.93
C LEU A 241 22.45 12.51 -14.06
N PRO A 242 21.98 12.46 -15.33
CA PRO A 242 22.83 12.13 -16.47
C PRO A 242 24.04 13.07 -16.62
N ALA A 243 25.17 12.51 -17.06
CA ALA A 243 26.38 13.28 -17.35
C ALA A 243 26.30 14.09 -18.66
N GLN A 244 25.32 13.78 -19.52
CA GLN A 244 25.17 14.40 -20.84
C GLN A 244 23.80 15.07 -20.98
N THR A 245 23.74 16.10 -21.83
CA THR A 245 22.52 16.80 -22.22
C THR A 245 22.43 16.92 -23.74
N PRO A 246 21.22 16.90 -24.32
CA PRO A 246 20.99 17.30 -25.69
C PRO A 246 21.52 18.71 -25.99
N GLY A 247 22.10 18.89 -27.16
CA GLY A 247 22.53 20.17 -27.68
C GLY A 247 22.61 20.17 -29.20
N LEU A 248 23.12 21.26 -29.76
CA LEU A 248 23.36 21.41 -31.20
C LEU A 248 24.85 21.63 -31.48
N THR A 249 25.31 21.04 -32.57
CA THR A 249 26.61 21.38 -33.19
C THR A 249 26.56 22.78 -33.82
N SER A 250 27.71 23.33 -34.20
CA SER A 250 27.77 24.62 -34.93
C SER A 250 27.00 24.60 -36.25
N GLY A 251 26.80 23.42 -36.85
CA GLY A 251 25.97 23.21 -38.05
C GLY A 251 24.51 22.85 -37.78
N GLY A 252 24.01 23.03 -36.55
CA GLY A 252 22.60 22.81 -36.20
C GLY A 252 22.17 21.35 -36.09
N ARG A 253 23.10 20.38 -36.19
CA ARG A 253 22.78 18.96 -35.99
C ARG A 253 22.65 18.62 -34.50
N PRO A 254 21.66 17.80 -34.10
CA PRO A 254 21.55 17.27 -32.74
C PRO A 254 22.83 16.56 -32.31
N THR A 255 23.25 16.82 -31.08
CA THR A 255 24.42 16.19 -30.47
C THR A 255 24.21 16.04 -28.97
N LEU A 256 25.02 15.19 -28.35
CA LEU A 256 25.16 15.13 -26.91
C LEU A 256 26.34 16.02 -26.49
N LYS A 257 26.16 16.78 -25.41
CA LYS A 257 27.20 17.60 -24.77
C LYS A 257 27.32 17.20 -23.31
N ASN A 258 28.49 17.41 -22.71
CA ASN A 258 28.64 17.23 -21.26
C ASN A 258 27.78 18.25 -20.52
N LEU A 259 27.06 17.78 -19.50
CA LEU A 259 26.27 18.63 -18.63
C LEU A 259 27.22 19.39 -17.69
N THR A 260 27.15 20.73 -17.70
CA THR A 260 28.01 21.54 -16.83
C THR A 260 27.55 21.40 -15.37
N LYS A 261 28.44 21.63 -14.39
CA LYS A 261 28.07 21.57 -12.95
C LYS A 261 26.88 22.49 -12.63
N ARG A 262 26.85 23.67 -13.26
CA ARG A 262 25.78 24.65 -13.11
C ARG A 262 24.46 24.13 -13.69
N ASP A 263 24.47 23.63 -14.92
CA ASP A 263 23.26 23.10 -15.57
C ASP A 263 22.73 21.85 -14.85
N ARG A 264 23.64 21.03 -14.29
CA ARG A 264 23.28 19.87 -13.44
C ARG A 264 22.56 20.33 -12.18
N THR A 265 23.09 21.34 -11.50
CA THR A 265 22.46 21.89 -10.28
C THR A 265 21.11 22.54 -10.60
N LEU A 266 21.00 23.25 -11.73
CA LEU A 266 19.74 23.84 -12.17
C LEU A 266 18.70 22.78 -12.50
N TRP A 267 19.05 21.74 -13.27
CA TRP A 267 18.11 20.63 -13.53
C TRP A 267 17.65 20.01 -12.22
N TRP A 268 18.58 19.68 -11.33
CA TRP A 268 18.26 19.11 -10.03
C TRP A 268 17.33 20.00 -9.19
N LEU A 269 17.60 21.30 -9.12
CA LEU A 269 16.77 22.28 -8.42
C LEU A 269 15.38 22.41 -9.05
N THR A 270 15.28 22.47 -10.38
CA THR A 270 13.98 22.50 -11.08
C THR A 270 13.20 21.21 -10.83
N SER A 271 13.86 20.05 -10.82
CA SER A 271 13.23 18.79 -10.47
C SER A 271 12.73 18.76 -9.02
N MET A 272 13.53 19.25 -8.08
CA MET A 272 13.13 19.38 -6.69
C MET A 272 11.92 20.31 -6.53
N GLY A 273 11.94 21.50 -7.13
CA GLY A 273 10.81 22.43 -7.11
C GLY A 273 9.55 21.82 -7.73
N SER A 274 9.71 21.07 -8.83
CA SER A 274 8.60 20.39 -9.51
C SER A 274 7.96 19.33 -8.62
N ASN A 275 8.78 18.53 -7.93
CA ASN A 275 8.30 17.53 -6.99
C ASN A 275 7.64 18.18 -5.76
N ILE A 276 8.25 19.21 -5.17
CA ILE A 276 7.66 19.95 -4.05
C ILE A 276 6.26 20.45 -4.43
N VAL A 277 6.13 21.16 -5.56
CA VAL A 277 4.84 21.72 -5.97
C VAL A 277 3.82 20.62 -6.28
N ALA A 278 4.24 19.50 -6.89
CA ALA A 278 3.37 18.35 -7.10
C ALA A 278 2.85 17.78 -5.78
N THR A 279 3.75 17.51 -4.82
CA THR A 279 3.42 17.01 -3.48
C THR A 279 2.49 17.97 -2.74
N LEU A 280 2.71 19.28 -2.85
CA LEU A 280 1.82 20.29 -2.27
C LEU A 280 0.42 20.24 -2.90
N LYS A 281 0.33 20.25 -4.24
CA LYS A 281 -0.95 20.20 -4.96
C LYS A 281 -1.74 18.94 -4.61
N GLU A 282 -1.06 17.80 -4.56
CA GLU A 282 -1.70 16.53 -4.22
C GLU A 282 -2.11 16.45 -2.75
N GLY A 283 -1.24 16.88 -1.83
CA GLY A 283 -1.59 16.93 -0.40
C GLY A 283 -2.80 17.81 -0.15
N PHE A 284 -2.88 18.98 -0.81
CA PHE A 284 -4.04 19.86 -0.77
C PHE A 284 -5.28 19.25 -1.44
N ALA A 285 -5.11 18.47 -2.51
CA ALA A 285 -6.21 17.78 -3.16
C ALA A 285 -6.79 16.66 -2.27
N ALA A 286 -5.93 15.88 -1.62
CA ALA A 286 -6.30 14.77 -0.75
C ALA A 286 -6.91 15.23 0.59
N ALA A 287 -6.43 16.35 1.15
CA ALA A 287 -6.89 16.89 2.43
C ALA A 287 -7.51 18.30 2.26
N PRO A 288 -8.81 18.41 1.94
CA PRO A 288 -9.44 19.67 1.52
C PRO A 288 -9.50 20.74 2.61
N ALA A 289 -9.48 20.37 3.89
CA ALA A 289 -9.52 21.30 5.03
C ALA A 289 -8.12 21.81 5.45
N ILE A 290 -7.04 21.21 4.95
CA ILE A 290 -5.67 21.70 5.17
C ILE A 290 -5.46 22.98 4.36
N THR A 291 -4.92 24.02 5.02
CA THR A 291 -4.71 25.35 4.43
C THR A 291 -3.23 25.68 4.23
N ALA A 292 -2.32 24.97 4.90
CA ALA A 292 -0.89 25.09 4.68
C ALA A 292 -0.18 23.74 4.87
N ILE A 293 0.97 23.58 4.22
CA ILE A 293 1.84 22.43 4.36
C ILE A 293 3.24 22.92 4.72
N ASP A 294 3.77 22.39 5.82
CA ASP A 294 5.18 22.46 6.17
C ASP A 294 5.89 21.30 5.50
N LEU A 295 6.77 21.59 4.54
CA LEU A 295 7.44 20.57 3.77
C LEU A 295 8.94 20.67 3.93
N ALA A 296 9.58 19.55 4.25
CA ALA A 296 11.02 19.41 4.34
C ALA A 296 11.53 18.37 3.33
N VAL A 297 12.66 18.67 2.70
CA VAL A 297 13.24 17.85 1.64
C VAL A 297 14.60 17.33 2.04
N ILE A 298 14.75 16.00 1.99
CA ILE A 298 16.01 15.31 2.26
C ILE A 298 16.62 14.75 0.98
N THR A 299 17.95 14.80 0.91
CA THR A 299 18.71 14.14 -0.15
C THR A 299 20.07 13.67 0.34
N ARG A 300 20.74 12.79 -0.40
CA ARG A 300 22.14 12.45 -0.12
C ARG A 300 23.04 13.58 -0.59
N LEU A 301 23.84 14.12 0.32
CA LEU A 301 24.77 15.20 0.02
C LEU A 301 25.96 14.68 -0.80
N PRO A 302 26.37 15.37 -1.90
CA PRO A 302 27.44 14.89 -2.77
C PRO A 302 28.78 14.68 -2.04
N ASP A 303 29.12 15.57 -1.11
CA ASP A 303 30.43 15.57 -0.45
C ASP A 303 30.54 14.55 0.69
N THR A 304 29.50 14.41 1.50
CA THR A 304 29.51 13.55 2.70
C THR A 304 28.85 12.20 2.49
N GLN A 305 28.06 12.05 1.42
CA GLN A 305 27.21 10.89 1.15
C GLN A 305 26.21 10.57 2.28
N ARG A 306 26.00 11.52 3.20
CA ARG A 306 25.01 11.46 4.28
C ARG A 306 23.72 12.14 3.88
N LEU A 307 22.60 11.75 4.50
CA LEU A 307 21.34 12.47 4.35
C LEU A 307 21.45 13.85 4.98
N GLY A 308 20.84 14.83 4.32
CA GLY A 308 20.70 16.18 4.85
C GLY A 308 19.51 16.90 4.24
N PHE A 309 18.98 17.86 4.97
CA PHE A 309 17.94 18.73 4.46
C PHE A 309 18.52 19.74 3.46
N VAL A 310 17.83 19.85 2.33
CA VAL A 310 18.21 20.74 1.23
C VAL A 310 17.14 21.77 0.91
N ALA A 311 15.90 21.57 1.37
CA ALA A 311 14.89 22.60 1.39
C ALA A 311 13.94 22.38 2.58
N TYR A 312 13.43 23.46 3.15
CA TYR A 312 12.26 23.43 4.03
C TYR A 312 11.50 24.75 3.96
N GLY A 313 10.21 24.74 4.26
CA GLY A 313 9.39 25.95 4.32
C GLY A 313 7.92 25.63 4.51
N ARG A 314 7.10 26.68 4.54
CA ARG A 314 5.64 26.59 4.63
C ARG A 314 5.01 27.10 3.34
N TRP A 315 4.13 26.34 2.72
CA TRP A 315 3.35 26.79 1.57
C TRP A 315 1.87 26.78 1.89
N SER A 316 1.16 27.87 1.57
CA SER A 316 -0.30 27.94 1.74
C SER A 316 -1.01 27.39 0.51
N ARG A 317 -2.20 26.80 0.72
CA ARG A 317 -3.11 26.35 -0.34
C ARG A 317 -3.36 27.48 -1.35
N GLN A 318 -3.70 28.66 -0.83
CA GLN A 318 -4.00 29.82 -1.65
C GLN A 318 -2.83 30.21 -2.56
N ALA A 319 -1.59 30.17 -2.07
CA ALA A 319 -0.41 30.51 -2.88
C ALA A 319 -0.19 29.51 -4.02
N ILE A 320 -0.40 28.21 -3.76
CA ILE A 320 -0.22 27.15 -4.76
C ILE A 320 -1.35 27.14 -5.80
N GLU A 321 -2.61 27.26 -5.37
CA GLU A 321 -3.80 27.19 -6.25
C GLU A 321 -3.98 28.45 -7.10
N SER A 322 -3.56 29.63 -6.62
CA SER A 322 -3.64 30.87 -7.40
C SER A 322 -2.50 31.04 -8.42
N THR A 323 -1.45 30.23 -8.30
CA THR A 323 -0.31 30.27 -9.22
C THR A 323 -0.65 29.55 -10.51
N HIS A 324 -0.32 30.18 -11.64
CA HIS A 324 -0.47 29.59 -12.95
C HIS A 324 0.80 28.83 -13.33
N TRP A 325 0.70 27.52 -13.42
CA TRP A 325 1.79 26.60 -13.79
C TRP A 325 1.66 26.25 -15.27
N ARG A 326 2.67 26.57 -16.09
CA ARG A 326 2.64 26.37 -17.55
C ARG A 326 3.90 25.74 -18.09
N GLU A 327 5.05 26.08 -17.53
CA GLU A 327 6.36 25.69 -18.03
C GLU A 327 7.21 25.06 -16.92
N ALA A 328 8.25 24.30 -17.30
CA ALA A 328 9.10 23.62 -16.33
C ALA A 328 9.77 24.59 -15.34
N GLU A 329 10.12 25.78 -15.80
CA GLU A 329 10.77 26.83 -15.02
C GLU A 329 9.85 27.43 -13.95
N ASP A 330 8.53 27.36 -14.10
CA ASP A 330 7.58 27.85 -13.10
C ASP A 330 7.78 27.13 -11.76
N ALA A 331 8.24 25.88 -11.79
CA ALA A 331 8.59 25.10 -10.60
C ALA A 331 9.50 25.85 -9.63
N LEU A 332 10.41 26.71 -10.12
CA LEU A 332 11.35 27.47 -9.29
C LEU A 332 10.67 28.51 -8.40
N ARG A 333 9.41 28.87 -8.69
CA ARG A 333 8.62 29.82 -7.89
C ARG A 333 8.31 29.30 -6.49
N PHE A 334 8.52 28.01 -6.21
CA PHE A 334 8.43 27.46 -4.85
C PHE A 334 9.30 28.24 -3.85
N LEU A 335 10.43 28.79 -4.30
CA LEU A 335 11.34 29.60 -3.48
C LEU A 335 10.69 30.90 -2.99
N ASP A 336 9.82 31.51 -3.79
CA ASP A 336 9.24 32.82 -3.54
C ASP A 336 7.80 32.75 -3.02
N LEU A 337 7.10 31.62 -3.25
CA LEU A 337 5.70 31.43 -2.86
C LEU A 337 5.52 31.01 -1.40
N GLY A 338 6.54 30.38 -0.81
CA GLY A 338 6.47 29.89 0.56
C GLY A 338 6.88 30.94 1.59
N LEU A 339 6.45 30.73 2.83
CA LEU A 339 6.90 31.46 4.01
C LEU A 339 8.10 30.73 4.61
N ASP A 340 9.11 31.52 5.01
CA ASP A 340 10.36 31.04 5.64
C ASP A 340 11.08 29.93 4.87
N VAL A 341 11.00 29.98 3.54
CA VAL A 341 11.65 28.99 2.67
C VAL A 341 13.17 29.10 2.77
N SER A 342 13.79 28.01 3.17
CA SER A 342 15.24 27.82 3.13
C SER A 342 15.59 26.79 2.07
N CYS A 343 16.61 27.06 1.28
CA CYS A 343 17.09 26.16 0.21
C CYS A 343 18.62 26.16 0.18
N SER A 344 19.21 24.97 0.03
CA SER A 344 20.66 24.79 -0.06
C SER A 344 21.27 25.44 -1.30
N VAL A 345 20.46 25.64 -2.34
CA VAL A 345 20.87 26.32 -3.58
C VAL A 345 20.46 27.78 -3.49
N THR A 346 21.46 28.66 -3.37
CA THR A 346 21.24 30.10 -3.26
C THR A 346 21.45 30.80 -4.60
N SER A 347 20.65 31.84 -4.86
CA SER A 347 20.87 32.73 -6.00
C SER A 347 21.91 33.79 -5.63
N THR A 348 22.88 34.00 -6.51
CA THR A 348 23.81 35.13 -6.41
C THR A 348 23.14 36.41 -6.89
N ALA A 349 23.70 37.57 -6.54
CA ALA A 349 23.22 38.88 -7.00
C ALA A 349 23.16 39.05 -8.53
N SER A 350 23.82 38.16 -9.29
CA SER A 350 23.79 38.09 -10.76
C SER A 350 22.66 37.22 -11.33
N GLY A 351 21.77 36.68 -10.50
CA GLY A 351 20.72 35.74 -10.89
C GLY A 351 21.23 34.32 -11.19
N SER A 352 22.47 34.02 -10.82
CA SER A 352 23.09 32.70 -11.01
C SER A 352 22.98 31.84 -9.77
N PHE A 353 22.56 30.60 -9.89
CA PHE A 353 22.49 29.64 -8.77
C PHE A 353 23.86 29.12 -8.33
N SER A 354 24.03 28.88 -7.03
CA SER A 354 25.18 28.16 -6.49
C SER A 354 25.25 26.75 -7.07
N HIS A 355 26.46 26.21 -7.21
CA HIS A 355 26.71 24.84 -7.67
C HIS A 355 27.17 23.91 -6.53
N ILE A 356 27.22 24.43 -5.30
CA ILE A 356 27.60 23.73 -4.10
C ILE A 356 26.34 23.59 -3.25
N ILE A 357 25.99 22.35 -2.93
CA ILE A 357 24.85 21.99 -2.09
C ILE A 357 25.39 21.75 -0.69
N ARG A 358 24.94 22.55 0.28
CA ARG A 358 25.26 22.37 1.71
C ARG A 358 24.01 21.98 2.48
N PRO A 359 24.14 21.16 3.54
CA PRO A 359 23.02 20.91 4.43
C PRO A 359 22.51 22.23 5.01
N LEU A 360 21.19 22.34 5.12
CA LEU A 360 20.57 23.43 5.82
C LEU A 360 20.71 23.27 7.34
N ASP A 361 20.73 24.41 8.03
CA ASP A 361 20.66 24.45 9.48
C ASP A 361 19.25 24.05 9.93
N THR A 362 19.17 22.94 10.65
CA THR A 362 17.95 22.29 11.15
C THR A 362 17.57 22.78 12.54
N SER A 363 18.46 23.48 13.25
CA SER A 363 18.24 23.94 14.63
C SER A 363 17.06 24.91 14.77
N ARG A 364 16.64 25.51 13.67
CA ARG A 364 15.51 26.44 13.60
C ARG A 364 14.15 25.74 13.52
N VAL A 365 14.13 24.42 13.27
CA VAL A 365 12.91 23.63 13.14
C VAL A 365 12.99 22.46 14.14
N PRO A 366 12.23 22.52 15.26
CA PRO A 366 12.22 21.45 16.26
C PRO A 366 11.87 20.08 15.65
N GLY A 367 12.49 19.00 16.15
CA GLY A 367 12.25 17.63 15.68
C GLY A 367 12.93 17.25 14.36
N LEU A 368 13.34 18.23 13.54
CA LEU A 368 13.95 17.97 12.24
C LEU A 368 15.36 17.33 12.37
N GLN A 369 16.11 17.74 13.38
CA GLN A 369 17.41 17.13 13.71
C GLN A 369 17.23 15.71 14.25
N ASP A 370 16.24 15.48 15.11
CA ASP A 370 15.93 14.15 15.67
C ASP A 370 15.57 13.15 14.56
N LEU A 371 14.87 13.60 13.51
CA LEU A 371 14.60 12.78 12.32
C LEU A 371 15.88 12.37 11.56
N LEU A 372 16.89 13.23 11.49
CA LEU A 372 18.18 12.89 10.87
C LEU A 372 19.03 11.99 11.75
N ASP A 373 19.03 12.24 13.06
CA ASP A 373 19.82 11.48 14.03
C ASP A 373 19.27 10.04 14.13
N ASN A 374 17.95 9.86 14.08
CA ASN A 374 17.32 8.54 13.99
C ASN A 374 17.47 7.87 12.60
N ALA A 375 17.90 8.61 11.58
CA ALA A 375 18.15 8.11 10.23
C ALA A 375 19.62 7.72 9.97
N GLN A 376 20.55 7.92 10.92
CA GLN A 376 21.98 7.62 10.74
C GLN A 376 22.58 6.71 11.84
N ASP A 377 23.31 5.69 11.35
CA ASP A 377 24.38 4.90 11.98
C ASP A 377 24.02 3.67 12.86
N GLU A 378 23.88 2.51 12.20
CA GLU A 378 24.42 1.20 12.67
C GLU A 378 25.36 0.67 11.55
N PRO A 379 26.64 0.36 11.83
CA PRO A 379 27.67 0.20 10.78
C PRO A 379 27.52 -1.03 9.86
N ASP A 380 26.69 -2.00 10.25
CA ASP A 380 26.50 -3.27 9.52
C ASP A 380 25.04 -3.51 9.07
N SER A 381 24.17 -2.49 9.15
CA SER A 381 22.75 -2.64 8.82
C SER A 381 22.42 -2.11 7.40
N PRO A 382 21.62 -2.82 6.58
CA PRO A 382 21.24 -2.38 5.24
C PRO A 382 20.13 -1.31 5.27
N THR A 383 20.25 -0.29 6.12
CA THR A 383 19.12 0.54 6.57
C THR A 383 18.75 1.71 5.65
N LEU A 384 19.64 2.15 4.76
CA LEU A 384 19.32 3.20 3.78
C LEU A 384 18.59 2.66 2.55
N ALA A 385 18.90 1.41 2.16
CA ALA A 385 18.05 0.67 1.24
C ALA A 385 16.70 0.41 1.90
N ASP A 386 16.65 0.20 3.22
CA ASP A 386 15.40 0.12 3.95
C ASP A 386 14.64 1.44 4.00
N LEU A 387 15.22 2.62 4.23
CA LEU A 387 14.49 3.91 4.19
C LEU A 387 14.02 4.28 2.76
N ASP A 388 14.87 4.09 1.76
CA ASP A 388 14.47 4.21 0.35
C ASP A 388 13.39 3.16 0.03
N ARG A 389 13.43 1.97 0.64
CA ARG A 389 12.41 0.93 0.56
C ARG A 389 11.20 1.20 1.46
N THR A 390 11.23 1.94 2.57
CA THR A 390 10.04 2.25 3.36
C THR A 390 9.27 3.34 2.65
N LEU A 391 9.98 4.36 2.16
CA LEU A 391 9.42 5.43 1.34
C LEU A 391 8.97 4.92 -0.04
N SER A 392 9.61 3.88 -0.61
CA SER A 392 9.16 3.22 -1.85
C SER A 392 8.24 2.00 -1.65
N ASP A 393 8.22 1.32 -0.51
CA ASP A 393 7.29 0.20 -0.22
C ASP A 393 5.92 0.76 0.17
N THR A 394 5.82 1.99 0.68
CA THR A 394 4.54 2.73 0.67
C THR A 394 3.99 2.89 -0.74
N THR A 395 4.85 2.88 -1.77
CA THR A 395 4.46 2.91 -3.21
C THR A 395 4.22 1.51 -3.81
N LEU A 396 4.60 0.43 -3.12
CA LEU A 396 4.55 -0.95 -3.66
C LEU A 396 3.82 -1.98 -2.79
N SER A 397 3.30 -1.61 -1.62
CA SER A 397 2.56 -2.54 -0.76
C SER A 397 1.07 -2.53 -1.09
N ALA A 398 0.62 -3.70 -1.49
CA ALA A 398 -0.75 -4.10 -1.82
C ALA A 398 -1.33 -3.47 -3.10
N SER A 399 -1.19 -4.20 -4.20
CA SER A 399 -2.35 -4.37 -5.08
C SER A 399 -3.53 -4.72 -4.16
N PRO A 400 -4.61 -3.93 -4.12
CA PRO A 400 -5.70 -4.18 -3.20
C PRO A 400 -6.15 -5.60 -3.45
N THR A 401 -6.07 -6.43 -2.41
CA THR A 401 -6.77 -7.72 -2.43
C THR A 401 -8.20 -7.35 -2.80
N PRO A 402 -8.81 -7.92 -3.85
CA PRO A 402 -10.11 -7.45 -4.31
C PRO A 402 -11.03 -7.48 -3.10
N ALA A 403 -11.45 -6.28 -2.67
CA ALA A 403 -12.27 -6.11 -1.48
C ALA A 403 -13.44 -7.09 -1.61
N ALA A 404 -13.65 -7.92 -0.59
CA ALA A 404 -14.73 -8.89 -0.60
C ALA A 404 -16.03 -8.14 -0.91
N ASP A 405 -16.81 -8.63 -1.88
CA ASP A 405 -18.05 -7.97 -2.31
C ASP A 405 -18.95 -7.73 -1.08
N PRO A 406 -19.18 -6.47 -0.67
CA PRO A 406 -19.94 -6.17 0.54
C PRO A 406 -21.41 -6.60 0.40
N TYR A 407 -21.88 -6.76 -0.83
CA TYR A 407 -23.23 -7.21 -1.16
C TYR A 407 -23.30 -8.69 -1.54
N ARG A 408 -22.28 -9.48 -1.16
CA ARG A 408 -22.30 -10.93 -1.35
C ARG A 408 -23.60 -11.51 -0.80
N LEU A 409 -24.36 -12.17 -1.68
CA LEU A 409 -25.67 -12.73 -1.36
C LEU A 409 -25.53 -13.98 -0.48
N ILE A 410 -26.40 -14.10 0.52
CA ILE A 410 -26.49 -15.31 1.35
C ILE A 410 -27.30 -16.37 0.60
N PRO A 411 -26.77 -17.58 0.32
CA PRO A 411 -27.52 -18.64 -0.35
C PRO A 411 -28.80 -19.03 0.41
N PHE A 412 -29.86 -19.39 -0.33
CA PHE A 412 -31.15 -19.77 0.27
C PHE A 412 -31.04 -20.90 1.31
N ALA A 413 -30.14 -21.86 1.08
CA ALA A 413 -29.89 -22.97 2.00
C ALA A 413 -29.42 -22.49 3.38
N GLU A 414 -28.49 -21.53 3.42
CA GLU A 414 -27.94 -20.95 4.65
C GLU A 414 -29.01 -20.11 5.36
N TRP A 415 -29.75 -19.30 4.60
CA TRP A 415 -30.88 -18.55 5.14
C TRP A 415 -31.95 -19.46 5.77
N LYS A 416 -32.33 -20.54 5.09
CA LYS A 416 -33.36 -21.47 5.56
C LYS A 416 -32.93 -22.21 6.82
N GLN A 417 -31.63 -22.52 6.97
CA GLN A 417 -31.07 -23.12 8.18
C GLN A 417 -31.09 -22.15 9.37
N ALA A 418 -30.79 -20.87 9.14
CA ALA A 418 -30.88 -19.82 10.15
C ALA A 418 -32.34 -19.48 10.55
N ALA A 419 -33.31 -19.75 9.67
CA ALA A 419 -34.73 -19.47 9.89
C ALA A 419 -35.51 -20.58 10.65
N ILE A 420 -34.87 -21.72 10.99
CA ILE A 420 -35.50 -22.75 11.84
C ILE A 420 -35.37 -22.31 13.31
N PRO A 421 -36.47 -22.04 14.04
CA PRO A 421 -36.36 -21.70 15.46
C PRO A 421 -35.90 -22.93 16.23
N ALA A 422 -34.79 -22.82 16.97
CA ALA A 422 -34.43 -23.79 17.98
C ALA A 422 -35.57 -23.91 19.01
N ALA A 423 -35.87 -25.14 19.44
CA ALA A 423 -36.92 -25.40 20.44
C ALA A 423 -36.70 -24.54 21.72
N PRO A 424 -37.77 -24.03 22.34
CA PRO A 424 -37.63 -23.04 23.40
C PRO A 424 -37.11 -23.70 24.71
N PRO A 425 -36.20 -23.05 25.45
CA PRO A 425 -35.90 -23.41 26.84
C PRO A 425 -37.02 -22.89 27.78
N PRO A 426 -37.17 -23.45 29.00
CA PRO A 426 -38.22 -23.04 29.94
C PRO A 426 -38.04 -21.58 30.41
N PRO A 427 -39.11 -20.92 30.90
CA PRO A 427 -39.14 -19.47 31.03
C PRO A 427 -38.40 -19.01 32.28
N ASP A 428 -37.40 -18.13 32.10
CA ASP A 428 -37.40 -16.79 32.70
C ASP A 428 -36.21 -15.92 32.21
N ARG A 429 -36.56 -14.74 31.66
CA ARG A 429 -35.80 -13.46 31.56
C ARG A 429 -34.71 -13.25 30.47
N PRO A 430 -34.39 -11.98 30.08
CA PRO A 430 -34.87 -11.29 28.88
C PRO A 430 -33.74 -11.03 27.83
N PRO A 431 -33.97 -10.18 26.78
CA PRO A 431 -33.66 -10.52 25.39
C PRO A 431 -32.16 -10.59 25.04
N VAL A 432 -31.76 -11.60 24.26
CA VAL A 432 -30.39 -11.84 23.81
C VAL A 432 -30.17 -11.23 22.41
N VAL A 433 -29.13 -10.40 22.32
CA VAL A 433 -28.53 -9.81 21.11
C VAL A 433 -27.87 -10.93 20.28
N ALA A 434 -27.95 -10.80 18.95
CA ALA A 434 -27.55 -11.80 17.94
C ALA A 434 -26.19 -12.47 18.21
N SER A 435 -26.18 -13.80 18.22
CA SER A 435 -25.04 -14.64 18.57
C SER A 435 -23.98 -14.68 17.45
N ALA A 436 -22.77 -14.21 17.77
CA ALA A 436 -21.53 -14.73 17.20
C ALA A 436 -21.40 -16.23 17.51
N SER A 437 -20.59 -16.97 16.75
CA SER A 437 -20.17 -18.33 17.13
C SER A 437 -19.79 -18.34 18.62
N PRO A 438 -20.31 -19.27 19.45
CA PRO A 438 -20.09 -19.20 20.88
C PRO A 438 -18.58 -19.28 21.16
N ALA A 439 -18.06 -18.25 21.84
CA ALA A 439 -16.67 -18.21 22.25
C ALA A 439 -16.36 -19.43 23.12
N VAL A 440 -15.24 -20.09 22.83
CA VAL A 440 -14.73 -21.21 23.63
C VAL A 440 -14.35 -20.65 25.00
N SER A 441 -15.11 -21.02 26.02
CA SER A 441 -14.83 -20.62 27.40
C SER A 441 -13.61 -21.38 27.94
N LEU A 442 -12.63 -20.62 28.45
CA LEU A 442 -11.41 -21.14 29.04
C LEU A 442 -11.51 -21.17 30.56
N VAL A 443 -10.84 -22.13 31.19
CA VAL A 443 -10.61 -22.16 32.65
C VAL A 443 -9.16 -21.82 32.98
N ALA A 444 -8.92 -21.34 34.20
CA ALA A 444 -7.57 -20.99 34.65
C ALA A 444 -6.62 -22.19 34.51
N GLY A 445 -5.46 -21.97 33.89
CA GLY A 445 -4.46 -23.00 33.58
C GLY A 445 -4.70 -23.76 32.27
N GLN A 446 -5.83 -23.56 31.57
CA GLN A 446 -6.13 -24.24 30.31
C GLN A 446 -5.17 -23.79 29.20
N ASN A 447 -4.68 -24.77 28.43
CA ASN A 447 -3.81 -24.55 27.28
C ASN A 447 -4.48 -25.10 26.01
N LEU A 448 -4.40 -24.36 24.91
CA LEU A 448 -4.85 -24.83 23.59
C LEU A 448 -3.90 -24.37 22.50
N VAL A 449 -3.88 -25.09 21.37
CA VAL A 449 -3.15 -24.67 20.17
C VAL A 449 -4.06 -23.73 19.39
N LEU A 450 -3.56 -22.55 19.05
CA LEU A 450 -4.29 -21.60 18.23
C LEU A 450 -4.26 -22.05 16.77
N PRO A 451 -5.40 -21.97 16.04
CA PRO A 451 -5.40 -22.21 14.61
C PRO A 451 -4.50 -21.18 13.91
N GLU A 452 -3.85 -21.57 12.80
CA GLU A 452 -2.92 -20.69 12.04
C GLU A 452 -3.58 -19.37 11.61
N GLU A 453 -4.89 -19.40 11.40
CA GLU A 453 -5.73 -18.25 11.06
C GLU A 453 -5.68 -17.15 12.13
N ALA A 454 -5.62 -17.54 13.42
CA ALA A 454 -5.52 -16.60 14.53
C ALA A 454 -4.15 -15.91 14.59
N TRP A 455 -3.15 -16.40 13.85
CA TRP A 455 -1.81 -15.82 13.87
C TRP A 455 -1.74 -14.53 13.03
N GLN A 456 -2.69 -14.33 12.11
CA GLN A 456 -2.69 -13.21 11.16
C GLN A 456 -3.29 -11.92 11.72
N GLY A 457 -3.87 -11.94 12.93
CA GLY A 457 -4.47 -10.75 13.56
C GLY A 457 -5.48 -11.10 14.63
N LEU A 458 -5.01 -11.55 15.79
CA LEU A 458 -5.85 -11.84 16.93
C LEU A 458 -6.34 -10.53 17.56
N GLN A 459 -7.65 -10.35 17.64
CA GLN A 459 -8.26 -9.26 18.38
C GLN A 459 -8.39 -9.68 19.84
N VAL A 460 -7.93 -8.83 20.76
CA VAL A 460 -8.00 -9.03 22.20
C VAL A 460 -8.87 -7.92 22.77
N ALA A 461 -9.86 -8.26 23.57
CA ALA A 461 -10.74 -7.33 24.23
C ALA A 461 -10.87 -7.68 25.72
N PHE A 462 -10.53 -6.75 26.60
CA PHE A 462 -10.77 -6.87 28.03
C PHE A 462 -11.96 -6.01 28.42
N ARG A 463 -13.06 -6.67 28.81
CA ARG A 463 -14.33 -6.02 29.21
C ARG A 463 -14.47 -6.06 30.72
N PHE A 464 -14.80 -4.93 31.33
CA PHE A 464 -14.99 -4.79 32.78
C PHE A 464 -15.95 -3.64 33.12
N ALA A 465 -16.27 -3.47 34.39
CA ALA A 465 -17.05 -2.35 34.93
C ALA A 465 -16.74 -2.15 36.43
N GLY A 466 -17.13 -1.00 37.00
CA GLY A 466 -17.06 -0.72 38.44
C GLY A 466 -15.81 0.04 38.88
N ALA A 467 -14.62 -0.45 38.50
CA ALA A 467 -13.35 0.23 38.68
C ALA A 467 -12.61 0.34 37.35
N ASP A 468 -11.62 1.22 37.27
CA ASP A 468 -10.80 1.38 36.07
C ASP A 468 -9.56 0.46 36.11
N ALA A 469 -9.23 -0.10 34.96
CA ALA A 469 -8.04 -0.93 34.75
C ALA A 469 -7.49 -0.68 33.36
N ASP A 470 -6.17 -0.83 33.21
CA ASP A 470 -5.47 -0.66 31.94
C ASP A 470 -5.01 -2.01 31.37
N LEU A 471 -5.12 -2.21 30.05
CA LEU A 471 -4.59 -3.37 29.34
C LEU A 471 -3.14 -3.14 28.94
N THR A 472 -2.31 -4.16 29.17
CA THR A 472 -0.86 -4.12 28.95
C THR A 472 -0.40 -5.41 28.29
N LEU A 473 0.55 -5.33 27.36
CA LEU A 473 1.16 -6.49 26.71
C LEU A 473 2.67 -6.52 26.95
N PHE A 474 3.22 -7.68 27.32
CA PHE A 474 4.66 -7.89 27.42
C PHE A 474 5.12 -8.91 26.37
N LEU A 475 5.93 -8.47 25.42
CA LEU A 475 6.53 -9.31 24.39
C LEU A 475 7.88 -9.79 24.90
N THR A 476 8.00 -11.08 25.21
CA THR A 476 9.17 -11.61 25.91
C THR A 476 9.91 -12.65 25.10
N ALA A 477 11.23 -12.70 25.32
CA ALA A 477 12.09 -13.73 24.78
C ALA A 477 11.92 -15.06 25.53
N ASP A 478 12.74 -16.05 25.18
CA ASP A 478 12.74 -17.37 25.81
C ASP A 478 12.99 -17.32 27.33
N ASN A 479 13.81 -16.36 27.77
CA ASN A 479 14.11 -16.06 29.17
C ASN A 479 12.92 -15.48 29.97
N GLY A 480 11.81 -15.14 29.32
CA GLY A 480 10.63 -14.54 29.97
C GLY A 480 10.74 -13.05 30.27
N HIS A 481 11.76 -12.37 29.74
CA HIS A 481 11.94 -10.93 29.87
C HIS A 481 11.73 -10.22 28.54
N VAL A 482 11.30 -8.96 28.59
CA VAL A 482 11.29 -8.06 27.44
C VAL A 482 12.73 -7.83 26.96
N ALA A 483 12.95 -7.75 25.66
CA ALA A 483 14.29 -7.52 25.12
C ALA A 483 14.66 -6.03 25.14
N SER A 484 13.65 -5.16 25.13
CA SER A 484 13.77 -3.70 25.22
C SER A 484 12.46 -3.10 25.76
N ASP A 485 12.50 -1.84 26.18
CA ASP A 485 11.30 -1.12 26.62
C ASP A 485 10.23 -1.06 25.51
N ALA A 486 10.64 -1.13 24.24
CA ALA A 486 9.73 -1.16 23.08
C ALA A 486 8.90 -2.46 22.97
N ASP A 487 9.26 -3.50 23.71
CA ASP A 487 8.52 -4.76 23.81
C ASP A 487 7.54 -4.77 25.01
N PHE A 488 7.42 -3.66 25.74
CA PHE A 488 6.42 -3.39 26.77
C PHE A 488 5.35 -2.43 26.22
N VAL A 489 4.17 -2.95 25.89
CA VAL A 489 3.08 -2.18 25.26
C VAL A 489 2.04 -1.81 26.31
N PHE A 490 1.81 -0.51 26.49
CA PHE A 490 0.89 0.06 27.48
C PHE A 490 0.37 1.41 26.96
N TYR A 491 -0.51 2.11 27.69
CA TYR A 491 -1.20 3.29 27.17
C TYR A 491 -0.28 4.41 26.63
N ASN A 492 0.91 4.67 27.21
CA ASN A 492 1.86 5.66 26.69
C ASN A 492 2.76 5.13 25.56
N GLN A 493 2.77 3.82 25.36
CA GLN A 493 3.49 3.16 24.26
C GLN A 493 2.55 2.12 23.63
N PRO A 494 1.57 2.57 22.84
CA PRO A 494 0.44 1.73 22.44
C PRO A 494 0.80 0.70 21.37
N ALA A 495 2.04 0.64 20.88
CA ALA A 495 2.47 -0.38 19.92
C ALA A 495 3.88 -0.88 20.22
N SER A 496 4.16 -2.15 19.86
CA SER A 496 5.51 -2.70 19.85
C SER A 496 6.35 -2.09 18.71
N ALA A 497 7.68 -2.16 18.82
CA ALA A 497 8.61 -1.59 17.83
C ALA A 497 8.36 -2.01 16.36
N ASP A 498 7.83 -3.21 16.16
CA ASP A 498 7.51 -3.81 14.87
C ASP A 498 6.03 -3.66 14.47
N GLY A 499 5.21 -3.05 15.33
CA GLY A 499 3.77 -2.89 15.13
C GLY A 499 2.96 -4.18 15.20
N ALA A 500 3.59 -5.32 15.52
CA ALA A 500 2.91 -6.63 15.55
C ALA A 500 1.95 -6.77 16.73
N ALA A 501 2.15 -6.01 17.82
CA ALA A 501 1.21 -5.89 18.92
C ALA A 501 0.85 -4.42 19.15
N ARG A 502 -0.45 -4.10 19.22
CA ARG A 502 -0.93 -2.72 19.38
C ARG A 502 -2.18 -2.65 20.24
N LEU A 503 -2.24 -1.72 21.18
CA LEU A 503 -3.45 -1.30 21.88
C LEU A 503 -4.26 -0.38 20.96
N LEU A 504 -5.58 -0.61 20.91
CA LEU A 504 -6.54 0.17 20.13
C LEU A 504 -7.29 1.19 21.00
N GLY A 505 -7.00 1.21 22.30
CA GLY A 505 -7.57 2.14 23.26
C GLY A 505 -8.76 1.61 24.05
N LYS A 506 -9.21 2.45 24.99
CA LYS A 506 -10.29 2.22 25.95
C LYS A 506 -11.58 2.87 25.45
N GLN A 507 -12.66 2.10 25.35
CA GLN A 507 -13.97 2.58 24.91
C GLN A 507 -15.06 2.23 25.92
N GLN A 508 -16.01 3.14 26.09
CA GLN A 508 -17.19 2.90 26.92
C GLN A 508 -18.31 2.28 26.09
N GLU A 509 -18.67 1.03 26.38
CA GLU A 509 -19.75 0.28 25.73
C GLU A 509 -20.89 0.03 26.73
N GLY A 510 -21.80 1.01 26.83
CA GLY A 510 -22.91 0.96 27.78
C GLY A 510 -22.43 0.97 29.24
N PRO A 511 -22.83 -0.01 30.09
CA PRO A 511 -22.38 -0.08 31.49
C PRO A 511 -20.96 -0.67 31.64
N HIS A 512 -20.33 -1.08 30.54
CA HIS A 512 -19.01 -1.69 30.53
C HIS A 512 -17.99 -0.79 29.86
N THR A 513 -16.74 -0.92 30.30
CA THR A 513 -15.56 -0.38 29.65
C THR A 513 -14.86 -1.55 28.95
N VAL A 514 -14.41 -1.33 27.71
CA VAL A 514 -13.71 -2.33 26.89
C VAL A 514 -12.39 -1.76 26.43
N GLU A 515 -11.30 -2.44 26.77
CA GLU A 515 -9.99 -2.17 26.21
C GLU A 515 -9.64 -3.18 25.13
N ARG A 516 -9.14 -2.68 24.00
CA ARG A 516 -8.88 -3.52 22.83
C ARG A 516 -7.40 -3.50 22.46
N ALA A 517 -6.92 -4.61 21.93
CA ALA A 517 -5.59 -4.74 21.35
C ALA A 517 -5.63 -5.69 20.15
N THR A 518 -4.69 -5.54 19.23
CA THR A 518 -4.45 -6.47 18.12
C THR A 518 -3.07 -7.10 18.27
N VAL A 519 -2.97 -8.41 18.04
CA VAL A 519 -1.71 -9.15 18.04
C VAL A 519 -1.58 -9.99 16.77
N HIS A 520 -0.62 -9.65 15.92
CA HIS A 520 -0.25 -10.37 14.70
C HIS A 520 0.90 -11.34 15.01
N LEU A 521 0.55 -12.53 15.53
CA LEU A 521 1.53 -13.55 15.94
C LEU A 521 2.48 -14.02 14.82
N SER A 522 2.05 -13.96 13.56
CA SER A 522 2.86 -14.28 12.39
C SER A 522 3.90 -13.21 12.06
N ALA A 523 3.66 -11.96 12.46
CA ALA A 523 4.55 -10.82 12.24
C ALA A 523 5.53 -10.61 13.40
N LEU A 524 5.31 -11.26 14.55
CA LEU A 524 6.23 -11.17 15.69
C LEU A 524 7.63 -11.70 15.33
N PRO A 525 8.71 -11.01 15.74
CA PRO A 525 10.06 -11.38 15.37
C PRO A 525 10.42 -12.68 16.08
N ASP A 526 11.33 -13.47 15.51
CA ASP A 526 11.67 -14.79 16.08
C ASP A 526 12.25 -14.72 17.50
N ARG A 527 12.76 -13.55 17.92
CA ARG A 527 13.18 -13.33 19.31
C ARG A 527 12.00 -13.42 20.30
N VAL A 528 10.79 -13.04 19.89
CA VAL A 528 9.59 -13.02 20.74
C VAL A 528 9.00 -14.43 20.81
N GLN A 529 9.14 -15.03 21.98
CA GLN A 529 8.68 -16.38 22.25
C GLN A 529 7.34 -16.40 22.99
N ARG A 530 7.01 -15.33 23.72
CA ARG A 530 5.73 -15.20 24.44
C ARG A 530 5.19 -13.78 24.40
N VAL A 531 3.87 -13.65 24.42
CA VAL A 531 3.14 -12.40 24.63
C VAL A 531 2.26 -12.60 25.86
N ALA A 532 2.58 -11.91 26.95
CA ALA A 532 1.74 -11.91 28.14
C ALA A 532 0.71 -10.78 28.05
N ILE A 533 -0.56 -11.12 28.24
CA ILE A 533 -1.68 -10.18 28.26
C ILE A 533 -2.02 -9.94 29.73
N ALA A 534 -1.82 -8.71 30.19
CA ALA A 534 -1.98 -8.33 31.57
C ALA A 534 -2.87 -7.11 31.74
N ILE A 535 -3.43 -6.96 32.94
CA ILE A 535 -4.14 -5.77 33.37
C ILE A 535 -3.51 -5.19 34.63
N ASN A 536 -3.67 -3.90 34.83
CA ASN A 536 -3.30 -3.20 36.04
C ASN A 536 -4.42 -2.27 36.48
N MET A 537 -4.67 -2.20 37.79
CA MET A 537 -5.60 -1.22 38.36
C MET A 537 -4.96 0.17 38.34
N ASP A 538 -5.80 1.21 38.24
CA ASP A 538 -5.36 2.60 38.42
C ASP A 538 -4.79 2.79 39.84
N ILE A 539 -3.51 3.20 39.89
CA ILE A 539 -2.72 3.36 41.11
C ILE A 539 -3.31 4.44 42.01
N ASP A 540 -3.92 5.49 41.43
CA ASP A 540 -4.42 6.65 42.17
C ASP A 540 -5.70 6.35 42.96
N THR A 541 -6.41 5.29 42.59
CA THR A 541 -7.68 4.90 43.23
C THR A 541 -7.49 4.04 44.48
N GLY A 542 -6.34 3.36 44.62
CA GLY A 542 -6.08 2.38 45.67
C GLY A 542 -6.96 1.11 45.61
N LEU A 543 -7.70 0.92 44.51
CA LEU A 543 -8.59 -0.22 44.31
C LEU A 543 -7.83 -1.48 43.88
N THR A 544 -8.44 -2.64 44.08
CA THR A 544 -7.90 -3.95 43.69
C THR A 544 -8.76 -4.58 42.60
N CYS A 545 -8.28 -5.66 41.98
CA CYS A 545 -9.00 -6.38 40.93
C CYS A 545 -10.38 -6.90 41.40
N ALA A 546 -10.63 -7.03 42.70
CA ALA A 546 -11.97 -7.33 43.22
C ALA A 546 -13.01 -6.22 43.00
N ALA A 547 -12.58 -4.98 42.70
CA ALA A 547 -13.49 -3.89 42.33
C ALA A 547 -13.91 -3.97 40.85
N LEU A 548 -13.25 -4.80 40.04
CA LEU A 548 -13.67 -5.09 38.66
C LEU A 548 -14.85 -6.06 38.68
N THR A 549 -15.98 -5.60 38.15
CA THR A 549 -17.16 -6.42 37.90
C THR A 549 -17.22 -6.78 36.41
N HIS A 550 -17.78 -7.95 36.09
CA HIS A 550 -17.92 -8.42 34.71
C HIS A 550 -16.60 -8.54 33.93
N ALA A 551 -15.46 -8.67 34.63
CA ALA A 551 -14.14 -8.87 34.04
C ALA A 551 -14.12 -10.12 33.13
N ALA A 552 -13.85 -9.92 31.85
CA ALA A 552 -13.70 -10.98 30.86
C ALA A 552 -12.66 -10.58 29.81
N LEU A 553 -11.77 -11.52 29.49
CA LEU A 553 -10.88 -11.42 28.35
C LEU A 553 -11.49 -12.21 27.19
N ASP A 554 -11.88 -11.50 26.15
CA ASP A 554 -12.40 -12.03 24.90
C ASP A 554 -11.30 -11.93 23.83
N MET A 555 -11.13 -12.98 23.04
CA MET A 555 -10.15 -13.05 21.95
C MET A 555 -10.79 -13.60 20.69
N ASP A 556 -10.68 -12.87 19.59
CA ASP A 556 -11.32 -13.22 18.32
C ASP A 556 -10.29 -13.40 17.21
N SER A 557 -10.41 -14.51 16.48
CA SER A 557 -9.71 -14.76 15.22
C SER A 557 -10.43 -14.03 14.07
N PRO A 558 -9.72 -13.58 13.02
CA PRO A 558 -10.32 -12.99 11.81
C PRO A 558 -11.36 -13.89 11.12
N THR A 559 -11.30 -15.20 11.37
CA THR A 559 -12.18 -16.22 10.79
C THR A 559 -13.39 -16.57 11.66
N GLY A 560 -13.57 -15.90 12.81
CA GLY A 560 -14.75 -16.02 13.66
C GLY A 560 -14.68 -17.10 14.75
N THR A 561 -13.50 -17.67 15.01
CA THR A 561 -13.26 -18.45 16.24
C THR A 561 -13.00 -17.48 17.38
N ALA A 562 -13.74 -17.60 18.46
CA ALA A 562 -13.61 -16.75 19.65
C ALA A 562 -13.24 -17.57 20.88
N TRP A 563 -12.50 -16.98 21.81
CA TRP A 563 -12.17 -17.53 23.12
C TRP A 563 -12.52 -16.51 24.19
N THR A 564 -13.04 -16.97 25.33
CA THR A 564 -13.36 -16.09 26.45
C THR A 564 -12.85 -16.67 27.75
N PHE A 565 -12.25 -15.83 28.60
CA PHE A 565 -11.76 -16.21 29.91
C PHE A 565 -12.20 -15.18 30.96
N GLN A 566 -12.83 -15.64 32.03
CA GLN A 566 -13.16 -14.80 33.17
C GLN A 566 -12.11 -15.03 34.27
N PRO A 567 -11.22 -14.04 34.51
CA PRO A 567 -10.26 -14.16 35.59
C PRO A 567 -10.98 -14.19 36.96
N PRO A 568 -10.44 -14.92 37.94
CA PRO A 568 -10.99 -14.91 39.30
C PRO A 568 -10.84 -13.53 39.93
N ALA A 569 -11.89 -13.06 40.63
CA ALA A 569 -11.80 -11.86 41.44
C ALA A 569 -10.96 -12.14 42.70
N ASP A 570 -9.87 -11.39 42.88
CA ASP A 570 -9.01 -11.49 44.06
C ASP A 570 -8.89 -10.12 44.76
N PRO A 571 -9.25 -10.03 46.06
CA PRO A 571 -9.23 -8.78 46.81
C PRO A 571 -7.84 -8.26 47.15
N HIS A 572 -6.79 -9.04 46.95
CA HIS A 572 -5.41 -8.69 47.30
C HIS A 572 -4.54 -8.32 46.09
N ILE A 573 -5.09 -8.39 44.88
CA ILE A 573 -4.33 -8.25 43.63
C ILE A 573 -4.58 -6.88 42.99
N LYS A 574 -3.52 -6.19 42.57
CA LYS A 574 -3.58 -4.88 41.89
C LYS A 574 -3.17 -4.94 40.42
N ALA A 575 -2.53 -6.02 39.98
CA ALA A 575 -2.23 -6.27 38.58
C ALA A 575 -2.30 -7.78 38.30
N MET A 576 -2.65 -8.19 37.09
CA MET A 576 -2.88 -9.59 36.77
C MET A 576 -2.45 -9.93 35.35
N THR A 577 -1.66 -10.99 35.19
CA THR A 577 -1.47 -11.65 33.91
C THR A 577 -2.67 -12.56 33.65
N ILE A 578 -3.51 -12.18 32.69
CA ILE A 578 -4.76 -12.88 32.40
C ILE A 578 -4.50 -14.10 31.51
N ALA A 579 -3.71 -13.93 30.45
CA ALA A 579 -3.41 -14.98 29.50
C ALA A 579 -2.01 -14.81 28.87
N GLU A 580 -1.50 -15.88 28.30
CA GLU A 580 -0.23 -15.89 27.56
C GLU A 580 -0.40 -16.57 26.21
N LEU A 581 0.15 -15.92 25.18
CA LEU A 581 0.35 -16.49 23.85
C LEU A 581 1.80 -16.91 23.77
N TYR A 582 2.11 -18.16 23.41
CA TYR A 582 3.52 -18.61 23.37
C TYR A 582 3.80 -19.57 22.22
N ARG A 583 5.03 -19.48 21.68
CA ARG A 583 5.53 -20.40 20.67
C ARG A 583 5.80 -21.76 21.30
N HIS A 584 5.44 -22.80 20.58
CA HIS A 584 5.71 -24.19 20.94
C HIS A 584 5.98 -24.99 19.67
N THR A 585 6.62 -26.15 19.80
CA THR A 585 6.76 -27.09 18.67
C THR A 585 5.81 -28.26 18.86
N HIS A 586 4.94 -28.51 17.88
CA HIS A 586 4.03 -29.66 17.89
C HIS A 586 4.26 -30.48 16.61
N ASN A 587 4.58 -31.77 16.77
CA ASN A 587 4.92 -32.66 15.66
C ASN A 587 6.03 -32.12 14.73
N GLY A 588 7.00 -31.40 15.28
CA GLY A 588 8.11 -30.81 14.52
C GLY A 588 7.78 -29.51 13.76
N GLN A 589 6.55 -28.99 13.88
CA GLN A 589 6.13 -27.71 13.31
C GLN A 589 5.98 -26.65 14.40
N PRO A 590 6.36 -25.38 14.15
CA PRO A 590 6.12 -24.28 15.07
C PRO A 590 4.61 -24.00 15.14
N VAL A 591 4.09 -23.87 16.35
CA VAL A 591 2.69 -23.54 16.62
C VAL A 591 2.60 -22.50 17.74
N TRP A 592 1.59 -21.63 17.67
CA TRP A 592 1.24 -20.78 18.81
C TRP A 592 0.22 -21.46 19.72
N LYS A 593 0.41 -21.31 21.02
CA LYS A 593 -0.49 -21.80 22.05
C LYS A 593 -1.01 -20.65 22.89
N LEU A 594 -2.27 -20.73 23.27
CA LEU A 594 -2.91 -19.84 24.23
C LEU A 594 -3.02 -20.55 25.58
N ARG A 595 -2.61 -19.87 26.64
CA ARG A 595 -2.74 -20.28 28.03
C ARG A 595 -3.55 -19.26 28.82
N ALA A 596 -4.67 -19.66 29.40
CA ALA A 596 -5.36 -18.86 30.40
C ALA A 596 -4.65 -19.01 31.75
N LEU A 597 -4.38 -17.91 32.46
CA LEU A 597 -3.65 -17.91 33.74
C LEU A 597 -4.51 -17.34 34.87
N GLY A 598 -4.78 -16.03 34.84
CA GLY A 598 -5.37 -15.30 35.96
C GLY A 598 -4.40 -15.17 37.15
N GLN A 599 -3.10 -15.01 36.90
CA GLN A 599 -2.09 -14.88 37.94
C GLN A 599 -1.95 -13.41 38.35
N GLY A 600 -2.22 -13.10 39.61
CA GLY A 600 -2.14 -11.73 40.09
C GLY A 600 -0.95 -11.39 40.98
N TRP A 601 -0.75 -10.09 41.11
CA TRP A 601 0.35 -9.42 41.78
C TRP A 601 -0.20 -8.40 42.77
N ALA A 602 0.15 -8.54 44.06
CA ALA A 602 -0.31 -7.64 45.11
C ALA A 602 0.37 -6.26 45.04
N ASP A 603 1.64 -6.25 44.60
CA ASP A 603 2.49 -5.06 44.56
C ASP A 603 2.26 -4.18 43.32
N GLY A 604 1.26 -4.50 42.48
CA GLY A 604 0.82 -3.67 41.35
C GLY A 604 1.70 -3.77 40.10
N LEU A 605 1.56 -2.79 39.20
CA LEU A 605 2.20 -2.79 37.89
C LEU A 605 3.73 -2.83 38.01
N ASP A 606 4.33 -2.13 38.96
CA ASP A 606 5.80 -2.06 39.07
C ASP A 606 6.43 -3.43 39.34
N ALA A 607 5.80 -4.25 40.19
CA ALA A 607 6.27 -5.59 40.47
C ALA A 607 6.05 -6.53 39.28
N LEU A 608 4.92 -6.39 38.58
CA LEU A 608 4.61 -7.12 37.36
C LEU A 608 5.62 -6.80 36.24
N ALA A 609 5.89 -5.52 36.00
CA ALA A 609 6.81 -5.06 34.96
C ALA A 609 8.26 -5.46 35.28
N ARG A 610 8.71 -5.38 36.54
CA ARG A 610 10.01 -5.94 36.97
C ARG A 610 10.09 -7.46 36.77
N ALA A 611 9.00 -8.19 36.99
CA ALA A 611 8.97 -9.63 36.76
C ALA A 611 9.15 -10.00 35.28
N TYR A 612 8.74 -9.13 34.36
CA TYR A 612 9.00 -9.25 32.92
C TYR A 612 10.27 -8.50 32.46
N GLY A 613 11.11 -8.02 33.37
CA GLY A 613 12.42 -7.43 33.04
C GLY A 613 12.42 -5.98 32.58
N VAL A 614 11.34 -5.24 32.80
CA VAL A 614 11.31 -3.79 32.56
C VAL A 614 12.11 -3.08 33.65
N ASP A 615 13.00 -2.17 33.26
CA ASP A 615 13.71 -1.30 34.19
C ASP A 615 12.80 -0.12 34.56
N ILE A 616 12.47 -0.01 35.85
CA ILE A 616 11.55 1.01 36.37
C ILE A 616 12.39 1.91 37.28
N ALA A 617 12.90 3.00 36.71
CA ALA A 617 13.77 3.96 37.37
C ALA A 617 13.00 5.00 38.19
#